data_AF-A0AAD2EL28-F1
#
_entry.id   AF-A0AAD2EL28-F1
#
_cell.length_a   1.000
_cell.length_b   1.000
_cell.length_c   1.000
_cell.angle_alpha   90.00
_cell.angle_beta   90.00
_cell.angle_gamma   90.00
#
_symmetry.space_group_name_H-M   'P 1'
#
loop_
_entity.id
_entity.type
_entity.pdbx_description
1 polymer ?
#
loop_
_entity_poly.entity_id
_entity_poly.type
_entity_poly.pdbx_seq_one_letter_code
_entity_poly.pdbx_strand_id
1 'polypeptide(L)'
;MLVAYLSSMAQPSPRSQSQRSDPLSEARLWSQNSISFGPYAITRAIDLGGSSCLELIIERVNDWVLEVRKIARQGLRALLFTVPSEHFVSLLPKIRSLAAATRTDHRSWLLEFEQQLVQVGGATAIIAAMAGADFRLRRAAYFVALDHELLPITELATIGLKSGDIMVARRAVTLLGRIPRQERPLCTALAATSPFGPVRHAAFMHVAEN
;
A
#
# COMPACT_ATOMS: atom_id res chain seq x y z
N MET A 1 -33.49 -56.33 -49.85
CA MET A 1 -34.37 -55.15 -49.71
C MET A 1 -33.92 -54.41 -48.45
N LEU A 2 -33.06 -53.39 -48.56
CA LEU A 2 -33.32 -51.96 -48.84
C LEU A 2 -33.48 -51.13 -47.55
N VAL A 3 -32.35 -50.51 -47.14
CA VAL A 3 -32.13 -49.12 -46.65
C VAL A 3 -33.13 -48.49 -45.65
N ALA A 4 -32.63 -48.07 -44.47
CA ALA A 4 -32.64 -46.66 -44.04
C ALA A 4 -31.81 -46.41 -42.76
N TYR A 5 -30.99 -45.37 -42.83
CA TYR A 5 -30.04 -44.84 -41.86
C TYR A 5 -30.59 -43.50 -41.33
N LEU A 6 -30.13 -43.07 -40.14
CA LEU A 6 -30.08 -41.69 -39.59
C LEU A 6 -31.05 -41.25 -38.46
N SER A 7 -30.37 -40.86 -37.36
CA SER A 7 -30.51 -39.62 -36.59
C SER A 7 -31.65 -39.43 -35.57
N SER A 8 -31.25 -39.41 -34.29
CA SER A 8 -31.54 -38.26 -33.41
C SER A 8 -30.62 -38.29 -32.19
N MET A 9 -29.47 -37.60 -32.30
CA MET A 9 -28.73 -37.13 -31.13
C MET A 9 -29.38 -35.83 -30.68
N ALA A 10 -29.87 -35.81 -29.44
CA ALA A 10 -30.33 -34.60 -28.79
C ALA A 10 -29.14 -33.63 -28.61
N GLN A 11 -29.17 -32.51 -29.32
CA GLN A 11 -28.27 -31.38 -29.06
C GLN A 11 -28.73 -30.64 -27.80
N PRO A 12 -27.83 -30.27 -26.87
CA PRO A 12 -28.17 -29.36 -25.79
C PRO A 12 -28.32 -27.92 -26.33
N SER A 13 -29.41 -27.27 -25.93
CA SER A 13 -29.75 -25.89 -26.30
C SER A 13 -28.67 -24.88 -25.87
N PRO A 14 -28.40 -23.84 -26.68
CA PRO A 14 -27.43 -22.80 -26.33
C PRO A 14 -28.01 -21.92 -25.21
N ARG A 15 -27.39 -21.95 -24.03
CA ARG A 15 -27.72 -21.00 -22.95
C ARG A 15 -27.43 -19.57 -23.41
N SER A 16 -28.43 -18.71 -23.27
CA SER A 16 -28.41 -17.28 -23.57
C SER A 16 -27.26 -16.55 -22.87
N GLN A 17 -26.51 -15.76 -23.63
CA GLN A 17 -25.37 -14.93 -23.19
C GLN A 17 -25.74 -13.74 -22.28
N SER A 18 -26.95 -13.68 -21.71
CA SER A 18 -27.46 -12.53 -20.95
C SER A 18 -27.30 -12.64 -19.42
N GLN A 19 -26.47 -13.55 -18.93
CA GLN A 19 -26.05 -13.62 -17.53
C GLN A 19 -24.53 -13.50 -17.43
N ARG A 20 -23.96 -12.38 -17.89
CA ARG A 20 -22.65 -11.97 -17.41
C ARG A 20 -22.90 -11.19 -16.12
N SER A 21 -22.84 -11.90 -15.00
CA SER A 21 -22.64 -11.31 -13.68
C SER A 21 -21.49 -10.30 -13.76
N ASP A 22 -21.70 -9.10 -13.23
CA ASP A 22 -20.64 -8.09 -13.14
C ASP A 22 -19.47 -8.70 -12.34
N PRO A 23 -18.24 -8.75 -12.87
CA PRO A 23 -17.08 -9.31 -12.17
C PRO A 23 -16.88 -8.71 -10.78
N LEU A 24 -17.28 -7.46 -10.59
CA LEU A 24 -17.23 -6.77 -9.30
C LEU A 24 -18.35 -7.24 -8.35
N SER A 25 -19.50 -7.64 -8.88
CA SER A 25 -20.60 -8.22 -8.10
C SER A 25 -20.28 -9.65 -7.63
N GLU A 26 -19.60 -10.46 -8.42
CA GLU A 26 -19.09 -11.77 -7.98
C GLU A 26 -17.97 -11.63 -6.95
N ALA A 27 -17.02 -10.71 -7.17
CA ALA A 27 -15.96 -10.42 -6.20
C ALA A 27 -16.51 -9.91 -4.86
N ARG A 28 -17.59 -9.10 -4.87
CA ARG A 28 -18.31 -8.65 -3.66
C ARG A 28 -19.10 -9.78 -2.99
N LEU A 29 -19.72 -10.67 -3.76
CA LEU A 29 -20.39 -11.86 -3.21
C LEU A 29 -19.39 -12.81 -2.54
N TRP A 30 -18.17 -12.91 -3.07
CA TRP A 30 -17.10 -13.69 -2.46
C TRP A 30 -16.48 -13.01 -1.23
N SER A 31 -16.47 -11.67 -1.15
CA SER A 31 -15.93 -10.95 0.01
C SER A 31 -16.83 -11.04 1.25
N GLN A 32 -18.14 -11.27 1.08
CA GLN A 32 -19.10 -11.39 2.19
C GLN A 32 -19.03 -12.74 2.92
N ASN A 33 -18.46 -13.78 2.30
CA ASN A 33 -18.25 -15.09 2.91
C ASN A 33 -16.76 -15.32 3.17
N SER A 34 -16.27 -14.89 4.34
CA SER A 34 -14.84 -14.93 4.73
C SER A 34 -14.17 -16.32 4.67
N ILE A 35 -14.94 -17.38 4.43
CA ILE A 35 -14.50 -18.78 4.45
C ILE A 35 -14.03 -19.27 3.06
N SER A 36 -14.33 -18.57 1.95
CA SER A 36 -14.07 -19.11 0.59
C SER A 36 -13.36 -18.18 -0.40
N PHE A 37 -12.50 -17.27 0.05
CA PHE A 37 -11.53 -16.62 -0.85
C PHE A 37 -10.28 -17.51 -0.99
N GLY A 38 -10.46 -18.66 -1.64
CA GLY A 38 -9.37 -19.60 -1.90
C GLY A 38 -8.35 -19.06 -2.91
N PRO A 39 -7.24 -19.79 -3.13
CA PRO A 39 -6.19 -19.46 -4.10
C PRO A 39 -6.74 -19.01 -5.47
N TYR A 40 -7.73 -19.74 -6.01
CA TYR A 40 -8.34 -19.45 -7.31
C TYR A 40 -9.00 -18.07 -7.41
N ALA A 41 -9.71 -17.64 -6.36
CA ALA A 41 -10.41 -16.36 -6.38
C ALA A 41 -9.42 -15.18 -6.41
N ILE A 42 -8.27 -15.33 -5.76
CA ILE A 42 -7.22 -14.31 -5.74
C ILE A 42 -6.47 -14.29 -7.06
N THR A 43 -6.11 -15.47 -7.60
CA THR A 43 -5.56 -15.56 -8.95
C THR A 43 -6.47 -14.87 -9.96
N ARG A 44 -7.78 -15.13 -9.89
CA ARG A 44 -8.75 -14.48 -10.78
C ARG A 44 -8.78 -12.96 -10.60
N ALA A 45 -8.72 -12.47 -9.36
CA ALA A 45 -8.67 -11.03 -9.09
C ALA A 45 -7.39 -10.38 -9.65
N ILE A 46 -6.25 -11.08 -9.58
CA ILE A 46 -4.98 -10.64 -10.18
C ILE A 46 -5.08 -10.62 -11.70
N ASP A 47 -5.63 -11.67 -12.32
CA ASP A 47 -5.79 -11.77 -13.78
C ASP A 47 -6.67 -10.66 -14.36
N LEU A 48 -7.67 -10.21 -13.60
CA LEU A 48 -8.52 -9.08 -13.98
C LEU A 48 -7.75 -7.75 -13.99
N GLY A 49 -6.60 -7.66 -13.32
CA GLY A 49 -5.61 -6.60 -13.51
C GLY A 49 -6.02 -5.20 -13.07
N GLY A 50 -7.20 -5.03 -12.46
CA GLY A 50 -7.80 -3.72 -12.18
C GLY A 50 -7.46 -3.17 -10.79
N SER A 51 -7.40 -1.82 -10.68
CA SER A 51 -7.20 -1.12 -9.40
C SER A 51 -8.31 -1.41 -8.38
N SER A 52 -9.51 -1.76 -8.83
CA SER A 52 -10.65 -2.15 -8.00
C SER A 52 -10.40 -3.41 -7.16
N CYS A 53 -9.43 -4.25 -7.54
CA CYS A 53 -9.11 -5.48 -6.82
C CYS A 53 -7.98 -5.31 -5.81
N LEU A 54 -7.24 -4.19 -5.83
CA LEU A 54 -6.04 -4.01 -4.99
C LEU A 54 -6.35 -4.15 -3.50
N GLU A 55 -7.43 -3.51 -3.05
CA GLU A 55 -7.83 -3.57 -1.64
C GLU A 55 -8.15 -4.99 -1.18
N LEU A 56 -8.82 -5.77 -2.02
CA LEU A 56 -9.15 -7.17 -1.73
C LEU A 56 -7.89 -8.01 -1.64
N ILE A 57 -6.94 -7.81 -2.57
CA ILE A 57 -5.69 -8.56 -2.59
C ILE A 57 -4.80 -8.19 -1.39
N ILE A 58 -4.72 -6.91 -1.01
CA ILE A 58 -3.96 -6.44 0.16
C ILE A 58 -4.43 -7.13 1.45
N GLU A 59 -5.75 -7.28 1.65
CA GLU A 59 -6.26 -7.97 2.84
C GLU A 59 -5.83 -9.44 2.91
N ARG A 60 -5.58 -10.07 1.76
CA ARG A 60 -5.16 -11.47 1.68
C ARG A 60 -3.66 -11.66 1.88
N VAL A 61 -2.86 -10.60 1.92
CA VAL A 61 -1.42 -10.68 2.24
C VAL A 61 -1.18 -11.27 3.62
N ASN A 62 -2.10 -11.03 4.57
CA ASN A 62 -2.06 -11.61 5.92
C ASN A 62 -3.16 -12.65 6.16
N ASP A 63 -3.56 -13.40 5.13
CA ASP A 63 -4.55 -14.47 5.28
C ASP A 63 -4.08 -15.61 6.20
N TRP A 64 -5.00 -16.46 6.68
CA TRP A 64 -4.65 -17.64 7.47
C TRP A 64 -4.03 -18.76 6.61
N VAL A 65 -4.45 -18.89 5.34
CA VAL A 65 -3.89 -19.87 4.39
C VAL A 65 -2.56 -19.36 3.83
N LEU A 66 -1.49 -20.15 3.99
CA LEU A 66 -0.15 -19.78 3.51
C LEU A 66 -0.11 -19.55 1.99
N GLU A 67 -0.80 -20.40 1.22
CA GLU A 67 -0.81 -20.31 -0.23
C GLU A 67 -1.48 -19.03 -0.73
N VAL A 68 -2.61 -18.66 -0.10
CA VAL A 68 -3.28 -17.38 -0.35
C VAL A 68 -2.33 -16.20 -0.10
N ARG A 69 -1.59 -16.20 1.02
CA ARG A 69 -0.62 -15.13 1.31
C ARG A 69 0.46 -15.02 0.23
N LYS A 70 0.97 -16.15 -0.25
CA LYS A 70 1.99 -16.18 -1.31
C LYS A 70 1.43 -15.59 -2.61
N ILE A 71 0.27 -16.07 -3.04
CA ILE A 71 -0.39 -15.60 -4.26
C ILE A 71 -0.71 -14.11 -4.18
N ALA A 72 -1.25 -13.63 -3.05
CA ALA A 72 -1.57 -12.22 -2.86
C ALA A 72 -0.31 -11.34 -2.98
N ARG A 73 0.80 -11.71 -2.32
CA ARG A 73 2.05 -10.96 -2.38
C ARG A 73 2.68 -10.95 -3.77
N GLN A 74 2.65 -12.09 -4.48
CA GLN A 74 3.12 -12.18 -5.86
C GLN A 74 2.24 -11.36 -6.80
N GLY A 75 0.92 -11.43 -6.62
CA GLY A 75 -0.07 -10.67 -7.37
C GLY A 75 0.12 -9.17 -7.24
N LEU A 76 0.27 -8.65 -6.02
CA LEU A 76 0.52 -7.22 -5.82
C LEU A 76 1.79 -6.77 -6.54
N ARG A 77 2.86 -7.57 -6.50
CA ARG A 77 4.11 -7.26 -7.23
C ARG A 77 3.89 -7.25 -8.75
N ALA A 78 3.13 -8.20 -9.29
CA ALA A 78 2.80 -8.21 -10.71
C ALA A 78 1.97 -6.98 -11.12
N LEU A 79 1.00 -6.61 -10.28
CA LEU A 79 0.11 -5.48 -10.54
C LEU A 79 0.81 -4.11 -10.49
N LEU A 80 1.97 -3.99 -9.83
CA LEU A 80 2.78 -2.76 -9.88
C LEU A 80 3.16 -2.36 -11.32
N PHE A 81 3.27 -3.33 -12.22
CA PHE A 81 3.67 -3.09 -13.61
C PHE A 81 2.49 -2.79 -14.54
N THR A 82 1.25 -3.03 -14.09
CA THR A 82 0.06 -2.90 -14.94
C THR A 82 -0.96 -1.90 -14.40
N VAL A 83 -0.94 -1.60 -13.10
CA VAL A 83 -1.85 -0.67 -12.44
C VAL A 83 -1.11 0.63 -12.13
N PRO A 84 -1.68 1.81 -12.46
CA PRO A 84 -1.08 3.10 -12.12
C PRO A 84 -0.71 3.21 -10.64
N SER A 85 0.49 3.75 -10.37
CA SER A 85 1.08 3.82 -9.03
C SER A 85 0.21 4.59 -8.03
N GLU A 86 -0.57 5.57 -8.49
CA GLU A 86 -1.48 6.39 -7.69
C GLU A 86 -2.51 5.53 -6.94
N HIS A 87 -2.94 4.42 -7.53
CA HIS A 87 -3.87 3.49 -6.89
C HIS A 87 -3.22 2.68 -5.77
N PHE A 88 -1.92 2.41 -5.85
CA PHE A 88 -1.18 1.82 -4.73
C PHE A 88 -0.89 2.86 -3.65
N VAL A 89 -0.55 4.09 -4.06
CA VAL A 89 -0.26 5.18 -3.14
C VAL A 89 -1.46 5.49 -2.26
N SER A 90 -2.68 5.55 -2.81
CA SER A 90 -3.89 5.76 -2.02
C SER A 90 -4.14 4.66 -0.97
N LEU A 91 -3.55 3.48 -1.15
CA LEU A 91 -3.67 2.32 -0.27
C LEU A 91 -2.48 2.14 0.69
N LEU A 92 -1.50 3.05 0.68
CA LEU A 92 -0.34 2.99 1.58
C LEU A 92 -0.69 2.81 3.06
N PRO A 93 -1.72 3.46 3.63
CA PRO A 93 -2.11 3.21 5.02
C PRO A 93 -2.45 1.73 5.27
N LYS A 94 -3.16 1.09 4.33
CA LYS A 94 -3.55 -0.32 4.43
C LYS A 94 -2.33 -1.22 4.26
N ILE A 95 -1.46 -0.92 3.30
CA ILE A 95 -0.21 -1.66 3.05
C ILE A 95 0.69 -1.58 4.29
N ARG A 96 0.97 -0.38 4.81
CA ARG A 96 1.80 -0.18 6.01
C ARG A 96 1.20 -0.79 7.27
N SER A 97 -0.13 -0.94 7.36
CA SER A 97 -0.76 -1.64 8.48
C SER A 97 -0.34 -3.11 8.60
N LEU A 98 0.14 -3.73 7.51
CA LEU A 98 0.66 -5.10 7.51
C LEU A 98 1.92 -5.27 8.36
N ALA A 99 2.63 -4.19 8.70
CA ALA A 99 3.77 -4.25 9.62
C ALA A 99 3.37 -4.66 11.05
N ALA A 100 2.11 -4.42 11.43
CA ALA A 100 1.55 -4.81 12.73
C ALA A 100 0.80 -6.16 12.68
N ALA A 101 0.80 -6.83 11.53
CA ALA A 101 0.11 -8.10 11.38
C ALA A 101 0.85 -9.24 12.11
N THR A 102 0.09 -10.19 12.66
CA THR A 102 0.62 -11.18 13.61
C THR A 102 0.91 -12.55 13.01
N ARG A 103 0.39 -12.88 11.81
CA ARG A 103 0.53 -14.23 11.25
C ARG A 103 1.89 -14.47 10.59
N THR A 104 2.55 -13.42 10.13
CA THR A 104 3.89 -13.46 9.53
C THR A 104 4.51 -12.08 9.68
N ASP A 105 5.82 -12.02 9.82
CA ASP A 105 6.55 -10.75 9.74
C ASP A 105 6.61 -10.28 8.29
N HIS A 106 5.91 -9.19 7.97
CA HIS A 106 5.86 -8.62 6.62
C HIS A 106 6.85 -7.47 6.41
N ARG A 107 7.70 -7.13 7.38
CA ARG A 107 8.56 -5.94 7.31
C ARG A 107 9.52 -5.95 6.12
N SER A 108 10.19 -7.07 5.88
CA SER A 108 11.10 -7.21 4.72
C SER A 108 10.36 -7.12 3.41
N TRP A 109 9.22 -7.81 3.30
CA TRP A 109 8.39 -7.79 2.11
C TRP A 109 7.83 -6.39 1.82
N LEU A 110 7.42 -5.64 2.85
CA LEU A 110 6.93 -4.26 2.71
C LEU A 110 8.00 -3.34 2.15
N LEU A 111 9.22 -3.40 2.71
CA LEU A 111 10.33 -2.58 2.24
C LEU A 111 10.67 -2.89 0.76
N GLU A 112 10.70 -4.17 0.39
CA GLU A 112 10.91 -4.58 -1.01
C GLU A 112 9.78 -4.11 -1.93
N PHE A 113 8.53 -4.25 -1.49
CA PHE A 113 7.35 -3.86 -2.26
C PHE A 113 7.30 -2.35 -2.50
N GLU A 114 7.59 -1.55 -1.47
CA GLU A 114 7.63 -0.10 -1.56
C GLU A 114 8.79 0.40 -2.41
N GLN A 115 9.96 -0.26 -2.33
CA GLN A 115 11.07 0.01 -3.24
C GLN A 115 10.67 -0.22 -4.71
N GLN A 116 9.93 -1.29 -4.99
CA GLN A 116 9.42 -1.56 -6.33
C GLN A 116 8.39 -0.52 -6.76
N LEU A 117 7.47 -0.11 -5.87
CA LEU A 117 6.51 0.96 -6.14
C LEU A 117 7.21 2.28 -6.52
N VAL A 118 8.29 2.63 -5.80
CA VAL A 118 9.11 3.80 -6.13
C VAL A 118 9.74 3.65 -7.52
N GLN A 119 10.31 2.48 -7.83
CA GLN A 119 10.97 2.20 -9.11
C GLN A 119 10.02 2.25 -10.32
N VAL A 120 8.76 1.84 -10.16
CA VAL A 120 7.74 1.92 -11.23
C VAL A 120 7.10 3.32 -11.36
N GLY A 121 7.68 4.34 -10.73
CA GLY A 121 7.25 5.73 -10.87
C GLY A 121 6.35 6.25 -9.76
N GLY A 122 6.16 5.50 -8.67
CA GLY A 122 5.33 5.92 -7.54
C GLY A 122 5.88 7.08 -6.73
N ALA A 123 7.17 7.45 -6.90
CA ALA A 123 7.84 8.48 -6.10
C ALA A 123 7.08 9.83 -6.10
N THR A 124 6.70 10.33 -7.28
CA THR A 124 5.98 11.61 -7.41
C THR A 124 4.63 11.57 -6.72
N ALA A 125 3.89 10.46 -6.85
CA ALA A 125 2.60 10.28 -6.20
C ALA A 125 2.73 10.19 -4.67
N ILE A 126 3.78 9.52 -4.17
CA ILE A 126 4.08 9.45 -2.72
C ILE A 126 4.38 10.85 -2.18
N ILE A 127 5.23 11.63 -2.86
CA ILE A 127 5.57 12.99 -2.45
C ILE A 127 4.32 13.88 -2.44
N ALA A 128 3.48 13.79 -3.47
CA ALA A 128 2.22 14.54 -3.52
C ALA A 128 1.28 14.16 -2.37
N ALA A 129 1.19 12.87 -2.02
CA ALA A 129 0.36 12.39 -0.93
C ALA A 129 0.77 12.92 0.46
N MET A 130 2.04 13.31 0.65
CA MET A 130 2.52 13.94 1.88
C MET A 130 1.92 15.33 2.14
N ALA A 131 1.34 15.98 1.13
CA ALA A 131 0.64 17.26 1.26
C ALA A 131 -0.90 17.10 1.31
N GLY A 132 -1.40 15.87 1.27
CA GLY A 132 -2.84 15.57 1.18
C GLY A 132 -3.63 15.86 2.47
N ALA A 133 -4.95 15.98 2.32
CA ALA A 133 -5.87 16.23 3.42
C ALA A 133 -6.02 15.03 4.37
N ASP A 134 -5.99 13.80 3.84
CA ASP A 134 -6.07 12.58 4.67
C ASP A 134 -4.78 12.39 5.48
N PHE A 135 -4.88 12.56 6.80
CA PHE A 135 -3.75 12.43 7.71
C PHE A 135 -3.14 11.02 7.73
N ARG A 136 -3.94 9.96 7.50
CA ARG A 136 -3.44 8.58 7.50
C ARG A 136 -2.56 8.34 6.28
N LEU A 137 -3.05 8.77 5.11
CA LEU A 137 -2.30 8.70 3.86
C LEU A 137 -1.03 9.55 3.94
N ARG A 138 -1.15 10.79 4.37
CA ARG A 138 -0.01 11.71 4.55
C ARG A 138 1.06 11.13 5.47
N ARG A 139 0.66 10.55 6.60
CA ARG A 139 1.58 9.87 7.53
C ARG A 139 2.26 8.66 6.89
N ALA A 140 1.50 7.80 6.22
CA ALA A 140 2.05 6.61 5.56
C ALA A 140 3.04 7.01 4.44
N ALA A 141 2.65 7.97 3.60
CA ALA A 141 3.49 8.53 2.55
C ALA A 141 4.77 9.17 3.10
N TYR A 142 4.70 9.89 4.22
CA TYR A 142 5.87 10.45 4.89
C TYR A 142 6.87 9.36 5.31
N PHE A 143 6.39 8.27 5.90
CA PHE A 143 7.29 7.17 6.29
C PHE A 143 7.89 6.43 5.11
N VAL A 144 7.12 6.22 4.02
CA VAL A 144 7.66 5.67 2.78
C VAL A 144 8.73 6.61 2.19
N ALA A 145 8.45 7.91 2.12
CA ALA A 145 9.41 8.89 1.62
C ALA A 145 10.70 8.92 2.46
N LEU A 146 10.59 8.73 3.77
CA LEU A 146 11.74 8.65 4.67
C LEU A 146 12.54 7.36 4.49
N ASP A 147 11.87 6.21 4.43
CA ASP A 147 12.53 4.90 4.36
C ASP A 147 13.23 4.68 3.00
N HIS A 148 12.74 5.33 1.94
CA HIS A 148 13.30 5.25 0.58
C HIS A 148 14.02 6.53 0.13
N GLU A 149 14.27 7.47 1.04
CA GLU A 149 15.04 8.69 0.79
C GLU A 149 14.55 9.50 -0.43
N LEU A 150 13.23 9.63 -0.58
CA LEU A 150 12.62 10.26 -1.77
C LEU A 150 12.82 11.78 -1.85
N LEU A 151 13.24 12.40 -0.75
CA LEU A 151 13.55 13.82 -0.63
C LEU A 151 14.81 14.02 0.23
N PRO A 152 15.52 15.15 0.08
CA PRO A 152 16.62 15.51 0.97
C PRO A 152 16.21 15.46 2.45
N ILE A 153 17.12 15.03 3.31
CA ILE A 153 16.81 14.82 4.73
C ILE A 153 16.33 16.09 5.45
N THR A 154 16.87 17.26 5.09
CA THR A 154 16.42 18.55 5.63
C THR A 154 14.99 18.88 5.22
N GLU A 155 14.61 18.53 3.98
CA GLU A 155 13.26 18.73 3.48
C GLU A 155 12.27 17.80 4.20
N LEU A 156 12.61 16.51 4.36
CA LEU A 156 11.83 15.56 5.16
C LEU A 156 11.69 15.98 6.62
N ALA A 157 12.75 16.51 7.23
CA ALA A 157 12.70 17.04 8.58
C ALA A 157 11.75 18.25 8.66
N THR A 158 11.87 19.18 7.71
CA THR A 158 11.04 20.40 7.67
C THR A 158 9.57 20.09 7.47
N ILE A 159 9.23 19.23 6.49
CA ILE A 159 7.86 18.78 6.25
C ILE A 159 7.31 18.10 7.51
N GLY A 160 8.10 17.20 8.10
CA GLY A 160 7.63 16.41 9.23
C GLY A 160 7.40 17.25 10.49
N LEU A 161 8.28 18.21 10.78
CA LEU A 161 8.13 19.14 11.91
C LEU A 161 6.93 20.09 11.74
N LYS A 162 6.56 20.43 10.50
CA LYS A 162 5.40 21.29 10.18
C LYS A 162 4.09 20.53 9.99
N SER A 163 4.10 19.19 10.06
CA SER A 163 2.96 18.35 9.66
C SER A 163 1.69 18.48 10.51
N GLY A 164 1.80 18.97 11.75
CA GLY A 164 0.71 18.94 12.72
C GLY A 164 0.36 17.54 13.23
N ASP A 165 1.14 16.52 12.88
CA ASP A 165 0.96 15.13 13.32
C ASP A 165 2.10 14.75 14.27
N ILE A 166 1.76 14.39 15.52
CA ILE A 166 2.75 14.02 16.54
C ILE A 166 3.65 12.86 16.11
N MET A 167 3.12 11.85 15.41
CA MET A 167 3.89 10.68 15.01
C MET A 167 4.93 11.07 13.95
N VAL A 168 4.53 11.90 13.00
CA VAL A 168 5.41 12.43 11.96
C VAL A 168 6.44 13.38 12.56
N ALA A 169 6.01 14.33 13.40
CA ALA A 169 6.91 15.30 14.04
C ALA A 169 7.95 14.64 14.97
N ARG A 170 7.54 13.61 15.72
CA ARG A 170 8.46 12.79 16.53
C ARG A 170 9.46 12.05 15.67
N ARG A 171 9.08 11.55 14.51
CA ARG A 171 10.04 10.93 13.59
C ARG A 171 10.99 11.98 13.01
N ALA A 172 10.45 13.12 12.60
CA ALA A 172 11.20 14.22 11.99
C ALA A 172 12.30 14.79 12.91
N VAL A 173 12.03 14.96 14.21
CA VAL A 173 13.04 15.48 15.15
C VAL A 173 14.22 14.52 15.34
N THR A 174 14.02 13.21 15.15
CA THR A 174 15.15 12.25 15.18
C THR A 174 16.12 12.44 14.01
N LEU A 175 15.71 13.15 12.95
CA LEU A 175 16.56 13.41 11.79
C LEU A 175 17.59 14.52 12.05
N LEU A 176 17.42 15.36 13.08
CA LEU A 176 18.29 16.52 13.33
C LEU A 176 19.79 16.17 13.37
N GLY A 177 20.14 15.01 13.96
CA GLY A 177 21.53 14.54 14.03
C GLY A 177 22.13 14.16 12.68
N ARG A 178 21.29 13.85 11.68
CA ARG A 178 21.72 13.52 10.31
C ARG A 178 21.70 14.73 9.37
N ILE A 179 21.13 15.87 9.80
CA ILE A 179 21.08 17.10 8.99
C ILE A 179 22.46 17.78 8.98
N PRO A 180 22.91 18.30 7.82
CA PRO A 180 24.14 19.09 7.73
C PRO A 180 24.17 20.24 8.75
N ARG A 181 25.35 20.51 9.31
CA ARG A 181 25.51 21.53 10.38
C ARG A 181 25.00 22.92 9.99
N GLN A 182 25.05 23.28 8.71
CA GLN A 182 24.60 24.58 8.19
C GLN A 182 23.07 24.72 8.22
N GLU A 183 22.33 23.64 8.00
CA GLU A 183 20.86 23.63 7.90
C GLU A 183 20.18 23.27 9.23
N ARG A 184 20.92 22.60 10.13
CA ARG A 184 20.42 22.12 11.43
C ARG A 184 19.80 23.21 12.32
N PRO A 185 20.33 24.45 12.43
CA PRO A 185 19.73 25.47 13.28
C PRO A 185 18.28 25.78 12.91
N LEU A 186 17.95 25.81 11.62
CA LEU A 186 16.60 26.05 11.13
C LEU A 186 15.63 24.95 11.58
N CYS A 187 15.97 23.68 11.36
CA CYS A 187 15.13 22.56 11.77
C CYS A 187 15.03 22.45 13.30
N THR A 188 16.10 22.77 14.03
CA THR A 188 16.09 22.77 15.49
C THR A 188 15.14 23.84 16.04
N ALA A 189 15.16 25.05 15.47
CA ALA A 189 14.21 26.11 15.82
C ALA A 189 12.75 25.72 15.53
N LEU A 190 12.49 25.05 14.40
CA LEU A 190 11.16 24.50 14.10
C LEU A 190 10.72 23.45 15.14
N ALA A 191 11.61 22.55 15.54
CA ALA A 191 11.30 21.54 16.55
C ALA A 191 11.08 22.15 17.94
N ALA A 192 11.84 23.19 18.31
CA ALA A 192 11.71 23.91 19.58
C ALA A 192 10.38 24.67 19.71
N THR A 193 9.79 25.09 18.59
CA THR A 193 8.47 25.76 18.56
C THR A 193 7.30 24.80 18.33
N SER A 194 7.56 23.49 18.25
CA SER A 194 6.52 22.48 18.03
C SER A 194 5.44 22.53 19.12
N PRO A 195 4.15 22.33 18.79
CA PRO A 195 3.09 22.23 19.80
C PRO A 195 3.28 21.01 20.71
N PHE A 196 4.10 20.03 20.29
CA PHE A 196 4.29 18.77 20.99
C PHE A 196 5.46 18.83 21.98
N GLY A 197 5.17 18.67 23.28
CA GLY A 197 6.19 18.65 24.35
C GLY A 197 7.37 17.70 24.10
N PRO A 198 7.14 16.42 23.72
CA PRO A 198 8.24 15.49 23.42
C PRO A 198 9.16 15.94 22.27
N VAL A 199 8.61 16.66 21.28
CA VAL A 199 9.39 17.18 20.14
C VAL A 199 10.27 18.35 20.59
N ARG A 200 9.71 19.28 21.38
CA ARG A 200 10.49 20.39 21.97
C ARG A 200 11.62 19.88 22.87
N HIS A 201 11.32 18.88 23.70
CA HIS A 201 12.33 18.26 24.57
C HIS A 201 13.46 17.63 23.74
N ALA A 202 13.14 16.86 22.70
CA ALA A 202 14.16 16.29 21.81
C ALA A 202 15.01 17.36 21.11
N ALA A 203 14.41 18.49 20.71
CA ALA A 203 15.15 19.62 20.14
C ALA A 203 16.12 20.23 21.16
N PHE A 204 15.69 20.42 22.42
CA PHE A 204 16.53 20.92 23.50
C PHE A 204 17.73 20.00 23.76
N MET A 205 17.50 18.68 23.86
CA MET A 205 18.58 17.70 24.04
C MET A 205 19.61 17.79 22.91
N HIS A 206 19.15 17.99 21.66
CA HIS A 206 20.05 18.12 20.52
C HIS A 206 20.93 19.38 20.56
N VAL A 207 20.46 20.45 21.21
CA VAL A 207 21.25 21.67 21.44
C VAL A 207 22.23 21.48 22.59
N ALA A 208 21.82 20.78 23.65
CA ALA A 208 22.65 20.57 24.85
C ALA A 208 23.80 19.56 24.62
N GLU A 209 23.66 18.65 23.66
CA GLU A 209 24.64 17.60 23.34
C GLU A 209 25.66 18.00 22.24
N ASN A 210 25.52 19.18 21.62
CA ASN A 210 26.44 19.72 20.61
C ASN A 210 27.21 20.94 21.15
#